data_AF-A0AA51H509-F1
#
_entry.id   AF-A0AA51H509-F1
#
_cell.length_a   1.000
_cell.length_b   1.000
_cell.length_c   1.000
_cell.angle_alpha   90.00
_cell.angle_beta   90.00
_cell.angle_gamma   90.00
#
_symmetry.space_group_name_H-M   'P 1'
#
loop_
_entity.id
_entity.type
_entity.pdbx_description
1 polymer ?
#
loop_
_entity_poly.entity_id
_entity_poly.type
_entity_poly.pdbx_seq_one_letter_code
_entity_poly.pdbx_strand_id
1 'polypeptide(L)'
;MNKKCAQEMSFEDFCGAINHEMLNELTKMNISYNRAYSIFKDIIKESQLTENEDMGTMDSIVRNIILDYTDEVLANEFSKYEPREDQ
;
A
#
# COMPACT_ATOMS: atom_id res chain seq x y z
N MET A 1 -3.13 9.77 11.95
CA MET A 1 -2.13 10.53 11.18
C MET A 1 -2.89 11.31 10.13
N ASN A 2 -2.69 12.63 10.01
CA ASN A 2 -3.43 13.39 8.98
C ASN A 2 -2.85 13.19 7.58
N LYS A 3 -3.64 13.49 6.54
CA LYS A 3 -3.23 13.32 5.14
C LYS A 3 -1.98 14.12 4.79
N LYS A 4 -1.85 15.36 5.28
CA LYS A 4 -0.66 16.20 5.03
C LYS A 4 0.63 15.54 5.52
N CYS A 5 0.64 15.06 6.77
CA CYS A 5 1.78 14.33 7.32
C CYS A 5 2.10 13.08 6.50
N ALA A 6 1.08 12.35 6.04
CA ALA A 6 1.27 11.17 5.19
C ALA A 6 1.84 11.53 3.81
N GLN A 7 1.39 12.64 3.20
CA GLN A 7 1.88 13.14 1.91
C GLN A 7 3.36 13.55 1.97
N GLU A 8 3.74 14.25 3.04
CA GLU A 8 5.09 14.76 3.27
C GLU A 8 6.06 13.69 3.80
N MET A 9 5.55 12.51 4.18
CA MET A 9 6.35 11.40 4.70
C MET A 9 7.36 10.92 3.65
N SER A 10 8.63 10.85 4.07
CA SER A 10 9.73 10.30 3.27
C SER A 10 9.74 8.77 3.31
N PHE A 11 10.56 8.15 2.47
CA PHE A 11 10.74 6.69 2.49
C PHE A 11 11.38 6.23 3.80
N GLU A 12 12.35 6.99 4.30
CA GLU A 12 13.06 6.72 5.55
C GLU A 12 12.11 6.81 6.74
N ASP A 13 11.26 7.84 6.79
CA ASP A 13 10.26 8.01 7.85
C ASP A 13 9.21 6.89 7.79
N PHE A 14 8.77 6.52 6.59
CA PHE A 14 7.87 5.39 6.38
C PHE A 14 8.48 4.09 6.92
N CYS A 15 9.73 3.80 6.59
CA CYS A 15 10.43 2.62 7.09
C CYS A 15 10.62 2.66 8.62
N GLY A 16 10.92 3.84 9.17
CA GLY A 16 11.05 4.05 10.61
C GLY A 16 9.72 3.92 11.38
N ALA A 17 8.59 4.19 10.71
CA ALA A 17 7.26 4.03 11.28
C ALA A 17 6.75 2.57 11.25
N ILE A 18 7.37 1.69 10.45
CA ILE A 18 7.03 0.28 10.38
C ILE A 18 7.56 -0.44 11.62
N ASN A 19 6.65 -0.99 12.42
CA ASN A 19 7.02 -1.82 13.58
C ASN A 19 7.32 -3.28 13.17
N HIS A 20 7.79 -4.08 14.12
CA HIS A 20 8.13 -5.48 13.86
C HIS A 20 6.95 -6.35 13.40
N GLU A 21 5.73 -6.07 13.86
CA GLU A 21 4.54 -6.82 13.48
C GLU A 21 4.17 -6.54 12.02
N MET A 22 4.10 -5.27 11.64
CA MET A 22 3.89 -4.82 10.25
C MET A 22 4.96 -5.37 9.31
N LEU A 23 6.23 -5.34 9.73
CA LEU A 23 7.32 -5.89 8.93
C LEU A 23 7.15 -7.40 8.69
N ASN A 24 6.73 -8.13 9.72
CA ASN A 24 6.46 -9.56 9.59
C ASN A 24 5.32 -9.83 8.59
N GLU A 25 4.27 -9.01 8.61
CA GLU A 25 3.16 -9.12 7.64
C GLU A 25 3.61 -8.83 6.21
N LEU A 26 4.33 -7.72 5.97
CA LEU A 26 4.89 -7.38 4.66
C LEU A 26 5.83 -8.48 4.14
N THR A 27 6.67 -9.04 5.02
CA THR A 27 7.60 -10.11 4.67
C THR A 27 6.89 -11.41 4.30
N LYS A 28 5.83 -11.79 5.04
CA LYS A 28 5.01 -12.98 4.72
C LYS A 28 4.37 -12.89 3.33
N MET A 29 4.02 -11.68 2.91
CA MET A 29 3.43 -11.40 1.60
C MET A 29 4.48 -11.16 0.51
N ASN A 30 5.78 -11.26 0.85
CA ASN A 30 6.91 -10.96 -0.04
C ASN A 30 6.86 -9.54 -0.64
N ILE A 31 6.38 -8.58 0.15
CA ILE A 31 6.30 -7.16 -0.25
C ILE A 31 7.58 -6.45 0.20
N SER A 32 8.35 -5.95 -0.76
CA SER A 32 9.51 -5.12 -0.46
C SER A 32 9.11 -3.75 0.10
N TYR A 33 9.96 -3.12 0.92
CA TYR A 33 9.71 -1.76 1.41
C TYR A 33 9.44 -0.75 0.30
N ASN A 34 10.20 -0.82 -0.80
CA ASN A 34 9.98 0.06 -1.95
C ASN A 34 8.59 -0.13 -2.55
N ARG A 35 8.11 -1.39 -2.63
CA ARG A 35 6.76 -1.67 -3.12
C ARG A 35 5.70 -1.16 -2.15
N ALA A 36 5.86 -1.45 -0.86
CA ALA A 36 4.95 -0.98 0.18
C ALA A 36 4.85 0.56 0.18
N TYR A 37 5.98 1.25 0.06
CA TYR A 37 6.01 2.71 0.00
C TYR A 37 5.36 3.27 -1.28
N SER A 38 5.54 2.62 -2.44
CA SER A 38 4.83 3.00 -3.67
C SER A 38 3.32 2.95 -3.47
N ILE A 39 2.80 1.83 -2.97
CA ILE A 39 1.36 1.63 -2.74
C ILE A 39 0.86 2.63 -1.69
N PHE A 40 1.63 2.86 -0.63
CA PHE A 40 1.32 3.90 0.36
C PHE A 40 1.10 5.27 -0.29
N LYS A 41 2.01 5.70 -1.19
CA LYS A 41 1.86 6.98 -1.90
C LYS A 41 0.63 6.99 -2.80
N ASP A 42 0.30 5.87 -3.43
CA ASP A 42 -0.89 5.73 -4.27
C ASP A 42 -2.17 5.85 -3.42
N ILE A 43 -2.28 5.13 -2.28
CA ILE A 43 -3.39 5.25 -1.33
C ILE A 43 -3.59 6.70 -0.88
N ILE A 44 -2.50 7.41 -0.54
CA ILE A 44 -2.58 8.83 -0.14
C ILE A 44 -3.09 9.72 -1.28
N LYS A 45 -2.62 9.46 -2.50
CA LYS A 45 -2.96 10.24 -3.69
C LYS A 45 -4.41 10.04 -4.11
N GLU A 46 -4.93 8.82 -4.00
CA GLU A 46 -6.30 8.44 -4.38
C GLU A 46 -7.33 8.78 -3.31
N SER A 47 -6.89 8.91 -2.05
CA SER A 47 -7.74 9.33 -0.94
C SER A 47 -8.42 10.67 -1.22
N GLN A 48 -9.75 10.73 -1.07
CA GLN A 48 -10.55 11.97 -1.20
C GLN A 48 -10.48 12.87 0.05
N LEU A 49 -9.69 12.49 1.06
CA LEU A 49 -9.52 13.28 2.28
C LEU A 49 -8.84 14.62 1.96
N THR A 50 -9.20 15.64 2.72
CA THR A 50 -8.51 16.92 2.80
C THR A 50 -7.25 16.82 3.67
N GLU A 51 -6.34 17.79 3.54
CA GLU A 51 -5.01 17.75 4.17
C GLU A 51 -5.03 17.51 5.70
N ASN A 52 -6.05 18.01 6.39
CA ASN A 52 -6.15 17.94 7.84
C ASN A 52 -6.98 16.75 8.34
N GLU A 53 -7.61 16.01 7.44
CA GLU A 53 -8.41 14.85 7.81
C GLU A 53 -7.53 13.68 8.22
N ASP A 54 -8.03 12.90 9.18
CA ASP A 54 -7.33 11.74 9.69
C ASP A 54 -7.35 10.60 8.68
N MET A 55 -6.17 10.11 8.35
CA MET A 55 -5.92 9.00 7.44
C MET A 55 -5.79 7.65 8.17
N GLY A 56 -5.87 7.68 9.51
CA GLY A 56 -5.72 6.49 10.36
C GLY A 56 -4.31 6.29 10.90
N THR A 57 -4.03 5.07 11.34
CA THR A 57 -2.73 4.68 11.91
C THR A 57 -1.86 3.99 10.87
N MET A 58 -0.56 3.92 11.14
CA MET A 58 0.37 3.17 10.29
C MET A 58 -0.06 1.70 10.16
N ASP A 59 -0.60 1.10 11.23
CA ASP A 59 -1.11 -0.29 11.20
C ASP A 59 -2.24 -0.45 10.19
N SER A 60 -3.24 0.45 10.21
CA SER A 60 -4.33 0.41 9.24
C SER A 60 -3.85 0.61 7.81
N ILE A 61 -2.84 1.46 7.63
CA ILE A 61 -2.26 1.75 6.32
C ILE A 61 -1.49 0.55 5.78
N VAL A 62 -0.68 -0.12 6.60
CA VAL A 62 0.05 -1.33 6.20
C VAL A 62 -0.91 -2.46 5.81
N ARG A 63 -2.03 -2.60 6.51
CA ARG A 63 -3.08 -3.54 6.11
C ARG A 63 -3.66 -3.21 4.75
N ASN A 64 -3.95 -1.94 4.48
CA ASN A 64 -4.43 -1.51 3.16
C ASN A 64 -3.39 -1.77 2.06
N ILE A 65 -2.10 -1.53 2.33
CA ILE A 65 -1.02 -1.85 1.39
C ILE A 65 -1.01 -3.34 1.03
N ILE A 66 -1.18 -4.22 2.03
CA ILE A 66 -1.22 -5.67 1.81
C ILE A 66 -2.45 -6.07 0.99
N LEU A 67 -3.60 -5.45 1.25
CA LEU A 67 -4.83 -5.71 0.49
C LEU A 67 -4.66 -5.30 -0.98
N ASP A 68 -4.23 -4.06 -1.23
CA ASP A 68 -4.03 -3.54 -2.59
C ASP A 68 -3.01 -4.38 -3.38
N TYR A 69 -1.90 -4.78 -2.73
CA TYR A 69 -0.92 -5.67 -3.35
C TYR A 69 -1.51 -7.04 -3.68
N THR A 70 -2.33 -7.59 -2.79
CA THR A 70 -2.96 -8.90 -3.01
C THR A 70 -3.95 -8.83 -4.17
N ASP A 71 -4.76 -7.78 -4.24
CA ASP A 71 -5.71 -7.57 -5.33
C ASP A 71 -5.00 -7.43 -6.68
N GLU A 72 -3.88 -6.70 -6.73
CA GLU A 72 -3.04 -6.60 -7.93
C GLU A 72 -2.46 -7.96 -8.36
N VAL A 73 -1.90 -8.72 -7.41
CA VAL A 73 -1.33 -10.04 -7.68
C VAL A 73 -2.42 -11.00 -8.20
N LEU A 74 -3.60 -10.97 -7.58
CA LEU A 74 -4.73 -11.78 -8.03
C LEU A 74 -5.21 -11.34 -9.41
N ALA A 75 -5.39 -10.04 -9.67
CA ALA A 75 -5.80 -9.53 -10.97
C ALA A 75 -4.80 -9.94 -12.08
N ASN A 76 -3.50 -9.88 -11.80
CA ASN A 76 -2.46 -10.32 -12.72
C ASN A 76 -2.40 -11.85 -12.89
N GLU A 77 -2.82 -12.62 -11.89
CA GLU A 77 -2.94 -14.07 -12.03
C GLU A 77 -4.16 -14.44 -12.88
N PHE A 78 -5.31 -13.78 -12.67
CA PHE A 78 -6.54 -14.01 -13.44
C PHE A 78 -6.41 -13.57 -14.90
N SER A 79 -5.69 -12.49 -15.20
CA SER A 79 -5.48 -12.03 -16.58
C SER A 79 -4.73 -13.04 -17.45
N LYS A 80 -3.96 -13.97 -16.85
CA LYS A 80 -3.31 -15.07 -17.58
C LYS A 80 -4.29 -16.09 -18.15
N TYR A 81 -5.51 -16.13 -17.62
CA TYR A 81 -6.55 -17.08 -17.99
C TYR A 81 -7.66 -16.45 -18.85
N GLU A 82 -7.58 -15.15 -19.16
CA GLU A 82 -8.45 -14.56 -20.18
C GLU A 82 -8.10 -15.16 -21.56
N PRO A 83 -9.05 -15.83 -22.24
CA PRO A 83 -8.83 -16.24 -23.61
C PRO A 83 -8.56 -14.99 -24.43
N ARG A 84 -7.46 -14.97 -25.18
CA ARG A 84 -7.29 -13.99 -26.26
C ARG A 84 -8.44 -14.26 -27.22
N GLU A 85 -9.44 -13.39 -27.22
CA GLU A 85 -10.38 -13.34 -28.34
C GLU A 85 -9.58 -12.86 -29.54
N ASP A 86 -8.91 -13.79 -30.23
CA ASP A 86 -8.36 -13.57 -31.55
C ASP A 86 -9.55 -13.29 -32.49
N GLN A 87 -9.81 -12.00 -32.74
CA GLN A 87 -10.63 -11.51 -33.86
C GLN A 87 -9.73 -11.09 -35.02
#